data_AF-A0A3D3UZB6-F1
#
_entry.id   AF-A0A3D3UZB6-F1
#
_cell.length_a   1.000
_cell.length_b   1.000
_cell.length_c   1.000
_cell.angle_alpha   90.00
_cell.angle_beta   90.00
_cell.angle_gamma   90.00
#
_symmetry.space_group_name_H-M   'P 1'
#
loop_
_entity.id
_entity.type
_entity.pdbx_description
1 polymer ?
#
loop_
_entity_poly.entity_id
_entity_poly.type
_entity_poly.pdbx_seq_one_letter_code
_entity_poly.pdbx_strand_id
1 'polypeptide(L)'
;MKNLMYVLVVAFAFCSTANASDIAFYVGQWNTDGWYDATQFDDVETIIAETGGLFADIQQFDDDQFDEFGAWVDKNTNDGEMDIIWLNGCTPSVLYPNPNEQPDGSRIEEWLDGGNMVINVGDWFGY
;
A
#
# COMPACT_ATOMS: atom_id res chain seq x y z
N MET A 1 -23.49 -31.64 -24.73
CA MET A 1 -22.29 -30.81 -25.04
C MET A 1 -22.63 -29.32 -25.17
N LYS A 2 -23.60 -28.90 -26.00
CA LYS A 2 -24.00 -27.47 -26.10
C LYS A 2 -24.34 -26.78 -24.77
N ASN A 3 -25.11 -27.44 -23.90
CA ASN A 3 -25.51 -26.85 -22.63
C ASN A 3 -24.33 -26.67 -21.66
N LEU A 4 -23.33 -27.55 -21.72
CA LEU A 4 -22.09 -27.42 -20.94
C LEU A 4 -21.25 -26.23 -21.44
N MET A 5 -21.26 -26.00 -22.75
CA MET A 5 -20.58 -24.86 -23.39
C MET A 5 -21.21 -23.53 -22.95
N TYR A 6 -22.55 -23.44 -22.88
CA TYR A 6 -23.23 -22.23 -22.40
C TYR A 6 -22.97 -21.95 -20.91
N VAL A 7 -22.94 -23.00 -20.08
CA VAL A 7 -22.61 -22.86 -18.64
C VAL A 7 -21.18 -22.36 -18.45
N LEU A 8 -20.22 -22.87 -19.21
CA LEU A 8 -18.82 -22.41 -19.16
C LEU A 8 -18.68 -20.95 -19.61
N VAL A 9 -19.36 -20.54 -20.69
CA VAL A 9 -19.33 -19.16 -21.18
C VAL A 9 -19.89 -18.18 -20.15
N VAL A 10 -21.01 -18.52 -19.49
CA VAL A 10 -21.58 -17.68 -18.43
C VAL A 10 -20.66 -17.66 -17.20
N ALA A 11 -20.08 -18.80 -16.81
CA ALA A 11 -19.16 -18.87 -15.68
C ALA A 11 -17.91 -18.00 -15.89
N PHE A 12 -17.27 -18.08 -17.06
CA PHE A 12 -16.10 -17.25 -17.38
C PHE A 12 -16.42 -15.76 -17.54
N ALA A 13 -17.64 -15.40 -17.98
CA ALA A 13 -18.05 -14.01 -18.10
C ALA A 13 -18.24 -13.30 -16.74
N PHE A 14 -18.41 -14.05 -15.65
CA PHE A 14 -18.53 -13.54 -14.28
C PHE A 14 -17.32 -13.86 -13.40
N CYS A 15 -16.26 -14.46 -13.95
CA CYS A 15 -14.98 -14.51 -13.27
C CYS A 15 -14.41 -13.09 -13.25
N SER A 16 -14.66 -12.33 -12.18
CA SER A 16 -13.84 -11.17 -11.86
C SER A 16 -12.39 -11.62 -11.86
N THR A 17 -11.56 -11.04 -12.72
CA THR A 17 -10.12 -11.14 -12.56
C THR A 17 -9.84 -10.53 -11.19
N ALA A 18 -9.46 -11.36 -10.22
CA ALA A 18 -8.82 -10.87 -9.02
C ALA A 18 -7.49 -10.30 -9.50
N ASN A 19 -7.46 -9.00 -9.76
CA ASN A 19 -6.19 -8.30 -9.92
C ASN A 19 -5.46 -8.46 -8.59
N ALA A 20 -4.22 -8.92 -8.66
CA ALA A 20 -3.43 -9.16 -7.47
C ALA A 20 -2.89 -7.80 -7.02
N SER A 21 -3.28 -7.39 -5.81
CA SER A 21 -2.84 -6.15 -5.18
C SER A 21 -1.32 -5.97 -5.23
N ASP A 22 -0.88 -4.73 -5.36
CA ASP A 22 0.49 -4.34 -5.07
C ASP A 22 0.62 -3.91 -3.60
N ILE A 23 1.82 -4.01 -3.05
CA ILE A 23 2.13 -3.53 -1.70
C ILE A 23 3.45 -2.76 -1.66
N ALA A 24 3.44 -1.60 -1.00
CA ALA A 24 4.63 -0.84 -0.68
C ALA A 24 4.84 -0.78 0.83
N PHE A 25 6.06 -1.07 1.28
CA PHE A 25 6.49 -0.87 2.66
C PHE A 25 7.33 0.40 2.75
N TYR A 26 6.94 1.31 3.65
CA TYR A 26 7.81 2.41 4.02
C TYR A 26 8.75 1.96 5.16
N VAL A 27 10.03 1.90 4.85
CA VAL A 27 11.14 1.45 5.73
C VAL A 27 12.10 2.61 6.08
N GLY A 28 11.62 3.85 5.96
CA GLY A 28 12.33 5.05 6.38
C GLY A 28 12.18 5.36 7.88
N GLN A 29 12.40 6.62 8.27
CA GLN A 29 12.44 7.04 9.66
C GLN A 29 11.17 6.64 10.44
N TRP A 30 11.38 5.93 11.55
CA TRP A 30 10.32 5.62 12.50
C TRP A 30 10.15 6.72 13.55
N ASN A 31 9.07 6.66 14.32
CA ASN A 31 8.90 7.57 15.44
C ASN A 31 9.96 7.33 16.54
N THR A 32 11.00 8.15 16.56
CA THR A 32 12.11 8.08 17.53
C THR A 32 11.71 8.44 18.95
N ASP A 33 10.58 9.14 19.13
CA ASP A 33 10.04 9.52 20.44
C ASP A 33 9.00 8.49 20.96
N GLY A 34 8.81 7.39 20.24
CA GLY A 34 7.81 6.35 20.51
C GLY A 34 8.35 5.04 21.09
N TRP A 35 7.53 3.99 21.01
CA TRP A 35 7.82 2.64 21.51
C TRP A 35 8.53 1.73 20.49
N TYR A 36 8.91 2.28 19.32
CA TYR A 36 9.45 1.54 18.18
C TYR A 36 10.94 1.84 17.97
N ASP A 37 11.65 0.86 17.41
CA ASP A 37 13.05 0.99 17.01
C ASP A 37 13.29 0.31 15.65
N ALA A 38 14.54 0.27 15.20
CA ALA A 38 14.91 -0.31 13.90
C ALA A 38 14.47 -1.78 13.71
N THR A 39 14.16 -2.53 14.78
CA THR A 39 13.72 -3.93 14.68
C THR A 39 12.39 -4.11 13.96
N GLN A 40 11.57 -3.06 13.83
CA GLN A 40 10.34 -3.14 13.03
C GLN A 40 10.61 -3.43 11.53
N PHE A 41 11.82 -3.18 11.05
CA PHE A 41 12.21 -3.58 9.69
C PHE A 41 12.38 -5.10 9.55
N ASP A 42 12.71 -5.81 10.64
CA ASP A 42 12.74 -7.27 10.65
C ASP A 42 11.32 -7.86 10.47
N ASP A 43 10.29 -7.15 10.94
CA ASP A 43 8.89 -7.53 10.71
C ASP A 43 8.51 -7.40 9.24
N VAL A 44 9.01 -6.38 8.52
CA VAL A 44 8.78 -6.22 7.07
C VAL A 44 9.34 -7.41 6.30
N GLU A 45 10.57 -7.85 6.62
CA GLU A 45 11.15 -9.05 6.00
C GLU A 45 10.28 -10.29 6.26
N THR A 46 9.79 -10.45 7.49
CA THR A 46 8.90 -11.55 7.87
C THR A 46 7.58 -11.50 7.11
N ILE A 47 6.96 -10.33 6.99
CA ILE A 47 5.70 -10.16 6.25
C ILE A 47 5.90 -10.52 4.77
N ILE A 48 6.97 -10.04 4.15
CA ILE A 48 7.28 -10.37 2.75
C ILE A 48 7.50 -11.89 2.59
N ALA A 49 8.23 -12.52 3.51
CA ALA A 49 8.48 -13.96 3.46
C ALA A 49 7.19 -14.79 3.61
N GLU A 50 6.29 -14.41 4.52
CA GLU A 50 5.09 -15.18 4.85
C GLU A 50 3.89 -14.86 3.96
N THR A 51 3.81 -13.63 3.43
CA THR A 51 2.62 -13.13 2.70
C THR A 51 2.92 -12.61 1.30
N GLY A 52 4.18 -12.47 0.90
CA GLY A 52 4.56 -11.84 -0.37
C GLY A 52 3.95 -12.49 -1.61
N GLY A 53 3.68 -13.80 -1.57
CA GLY A 53 3.01 -14.51 -2.66
C GLY A 53 1.54 -14.12 -2.91
N LEU A 54 0.97 -13.24 -2.08
CA LEU A 54 -0.37 -12.67 -2.27
C LEU A 54 -0.38 -11.43 -3.17
N PHE A 55 0.78 -10.81 -3.40
CA PHE A 55 0.91 -9.52 -4.09
C PHE A 55 1.56 -9.70 -5.47
N ALA A 56 1.16 -8.87 -6.44
CA ALA A 56 1.77 -8.86 -7.78
C ALA A 56 3.14 -8.17 -7.76
N ASP A 57 3.21 -7.01 -7.11
CA ASP A 57 4.43 -6.25 -6.88
C ASP A 57 4.64 -5.95 -5.39
N ILE A 58 5.90 -5.96 -4.97
CA ILE A 58 6.32 -5.65 -3.60
C ILE A 58 7.44 -4.61 -3.68
N GLN A 59 7.18 -3.42 -3.15
CA GLN A 59 8.13 -2.32 -3.10
C GLN A 59 8.54 -1.99 -1.67
N GLN A 60 9.75 -1.45 -1.52
CA GLN A 60 10.22 -0.85 -0.29
C GLN A 60 10.80 0.53 -0.60
N PHE A 61 10.46 1.52 0.22
CA PHE A 61 10.94 2.89 0.09
C PHE A 61 11.43 3.41 1.43
N ASP A 62 12.52 4.17 1.43
CA ASP A 62 13.06 4.87 2.60
C ASP A 62 13.06 6.41 2.43
N ASP A 63 13.73 7.11 3.34
CA ASP A 63 13.80 8.58 3.37
C ASP A 63 14.53 9.19 2.17
N ASP A 64 15.41 8.42 1.53
CA ASP A 64 16.16 8.87 0.36
C ASP A 64 15.38 8.65 -0.95
N GLN A 65 14.19 8.04 -0.88
CA GLN A 65 13.39 7.61 -2.04
C GLN A 65 12.00 8.26 -2.11
N PHE A 66 11.81 9.45 -1.55
CA PHE A 66 10.50 10.12 -1.56
C PHE A 66 9.98 10.41 -2.96
N ASP A 67 10.83 10.80 -3.91
CA ASP A 67 10.37 11.08 -5.28
C ASP A 67 9.84 9.80 -5.95
N GLU A 68 10.56 8.68 -5.79
CA GLU A 68 10.15 7.37 -6.29
C GLU A 68 8.88 6.86 -5.59
N PHE A 69 8.79 7.03 -4.27
CA PHE A 69 7.62 6.59 -3.51
C PHE A 69 6.38 7.38 -3.92
N GLY A 70 6.50 8.71 -4.02
CA GLY A 70 5.41 9.58 -4.48
C GLY A 70 4.96 9.21 -5.89
N ALA A 71 5.90 8.95 -6.81
CA ALA A 71 5.57 8.53 -8.16
C ALA A 71 4.87 7.15 -8.21
N TRP A 72 5.26 6.21 -7.35
CA TRP A 72 4.59 4.92 -7.22
C TRP A 72 3.15 5.10 -6.72
N VAL A 73 2.94 5.90 -5.68
CA VAL A 73 1.60 6.22 -5.15
C VAL A 73 0.72 6.88 -6.22
N ASP A 74 1.24 7.90 -6.90
CA ASP A 74 0.49 8.62 -7.95
C ASP A 74 0.06 7.69 -9.10
N LYS A 75 0.90 6.69 -9.43
CA LYS A 75 0.64 5.69 -10.47
C LYS A 75 -0.46 4.70 -10.05
N ASN A 76 -0.40 4.22 -8.81
CA ASN A 76 -1.21 3.11 -8.31
C ASN A 76 -2.52 3.56 -7.63
N THR A 77 -2.70 4.86 -7.34
CA THR A 77 -3.89 5.38 -6.62
C THR A 77 -5.23 5.10 -7.33
N ASN A 78 -5.28 5.10 -8.66
CA ASN A 78 -6.52 4.98 -9.44
C ASN A 78 -6.37 4.00 -10.62
N ASP A 79 -5.58 2.95 -10.47
CA ASP A 79 -5.31 1.99 -11.55
C ASP A 79 -6.38 0.88 -11.68
N GLY A 80 -7.35 0.86 -10.75
CA GLY A 80 -8.45 -0.11 -10.73
C GLY A 80 -8.14 -1.37 -9.93
N GLU A 81 -7.02 -1.38 -9.20
CA GLU A 81 -6.64 -2.42 -8.25
C GLU A 81 -6.77 -1.88 -6.81
N MET A 82 -6.82 -2.76 -5.82
CA MET A 82 -6.75 -2.35 -4.42
C MET A 82 -5.33 -2.61 -3.96
N ASP A 83 -4.59 -1.56 -3.68
CA ASP A 83 -3.20 -1.63 -3.27
C ASP A 83 -3.01 -1.27 -1.81
N ILE A 84 -1.86 -1.65 -1.25
CA ILE A 84 -1.57 -1.46 0.17
C ILE A 84 -0.30 -0.63 0.37
N ILE A 85 -0.39 0.37 1.25
CA ILE A 85 0.78 1.01 1.86
C ILE A 85 0.90 0.51 3.30
N TRP A 86 2.06 -0.02 3.65
CA TRP A 86 2.42 -0.40 5.01
C TRP A 86 3.35 0.64 5.62
N LEU A 87 2.95 1.22 6.75
CA LEU A 87 3.69 2.24 7.49
C LEU A 87 4.17 1.72 8.84
N ASN A 88 5.43 2.01 9.14
CA ASN A 88 6.12 1.65 10.37
C ASN A 88 6.07 2.81 11.40
N GLY A 89 4.86 3.31 11.66
CA GLY A 89 4.61 4.25 12.77
C GLY A 89 4.96 5.71 12.54
N CYS A 90 5.34 6.09 11.32
CA CYS A 90 5.44 7.49 10.91
C CYS A 90 4.88 7.60 9.49
N THR A 91 3.96 8.53 9.25
CA THR A 91 3.49 8.84 7.90
C THR A 91 4.52 9.75 7.22
N PRO A 92 5.19 9.30 6.15
CA PRO A 92 6.22 10.10 5.50
C PRO A 92 5.62 11.35 4.85
N SER A 93 6.42 12.43 4.87
CA SER A 93 5.99 13.75 4.38
C SER A 93 5.58 13.79 2.91
N VAL A 94 6.06 12.83 2.10
CA VAL A 94 5.64 12.65 0.71
C VAL A 94 4.16 12.28 0.59
N LEU A 95 3.63 11.51 1.55
CA LEU A 95 2.22 11.11 1.60
C LEU A 95 1.36 12.19 2.25
N TYR A 96 1.87 12.78 3.34
CA TYR A 96 1.18 13.82 4.10
C TYR A 96 2.20 14.82 4.69
N PRO A 97 2.32 16.03 4.11
CA PRO A 97 3.24 17.06 4.59
C PRO A 97 3.05 17.46 6.06
N ASN A 98 4.11 17.33 6.86
CA ASN A 98 4.12 17.68 8.27
C ASN A 98 4.32 19.20 8.49
N PRO A 99 3.60 19.88 9.40
CA PRO A 99 2.68 19.33 10.41
C PRO A 99 1.21 19.56 10.06
N ASN A 100 0.74 19.01 8.92
CA ASN A 100 -0.55 19.32 8.29
C ASN A 100 -0.49 20.55 7.36
N GLU A 101 0.50 20.56 6.45
CA GLU A 101 0.61 21.63 5.44
C GLU A 101 -0.33 21.40 4.23
N GLN A 102 -0.87 20.19 4.10
CA GLN A 102 -1.82 19.79 3.05
C GLN A 102 -2.96 18.95 3.64
N PRO A 103 -3.90 19.58 4.36
CA PRO A 103 -5.02 18.89 5.01
C PRO A 103 -6.03 18.28 4.04
N ASP A 104 -6.10 18.79 2.82
CA ASP A 104 -7.02 18.35 1.78
C ASP A 104 -6.25 18.01 0.50
N GLY A 105 -6.60 16.91 -0.14
CA GLY A 105 -6.00 16.47 -1.41
C GLY A 105 -4.54 16.06 -1.26
N SER A 106 -4.14 15.61 -0.07
CA SER A 106 -2.85 14.96 0.12
C SER A 106 -2.83 13.60 -0.58
N ARG A 107 -1.65 13.08 -0.90
CA ARG A 107 -1.52 11.76 -1.55
C ARG A 107 -2.16 10.65 -0.72
N ILE A 108 -2.05 10.70 0.60
CA ILE A 108 -2.65 9.67 1.47
C ILE A 108 -4.18 9.72 1.47
N GLU A 109 -4.78 10.90 1.31
CA GLU A 109 -6.23 11.03 1.16
C GLU A 109 -6.68 10.53 -0.21
N GLU A 110 -6.00 10.95 -1.27
CA GLU A 110 -6.28 10.49 -2.63
C GLU A 110 -6.12 8.96 -2.74
N TRP A 111 -5.12 8.37 -2.07
CA TRP A 111 -4.93 6.93 -1.95
C TRP A 111 -6.17 6.22 -1.37
N LEU A 112 -6.68 6.72 -0.23
CA LEU A 112 -7.85 6.15 0.42
C LEU A 112 -9.13 6.37 -0.39
N ASP A 113 -9.29 7.55 -1.00
CA ASP A 113 -10.41 7.87 -1.89
C ASP A 113 -10.41 7.02 -3.17
N GLY A 114 -9.22 6.60 -3.63
CA GLY A 114 -9.03 5.64 -4.71
C GLY A 114 -9.47 4.21 -4.38
N GLY A 115 -9.76 3.92 -3.10
CA GLY A 115 -10.17 2.61 -2.62
C GLY A 115 -9.02 1.71 -2.15
N ASN A 116 -7.81 2.27 -2.06
CA ASN A 116 -6.63 1.58 -1.55
C ASN A 116 -6.57 1.58 -0.01
N MET A 117 -5.63 0.82 0.54
CA MET A 117 -5.51 0.57 1.97
C MET A 117 -4.21 1.12 2.54
N VAL A 118 -4.28 1.64 3.77
CA VAL A 118 -3.10 1.93 4.59
C VAL A 118 -3.14 1.05 5.83
N ILE A 119 -2.06 0.32 6.07
CA ILE A 119 -1.83 -0.39 7.33
C ILE A 119 -0.71 0.33 8.05
N ASN A 120 -1.00 0.94 9.19
CA ASN A 120 0.02 1.52 10.06
C ASN A 120 0.13 0.70 11.33
N VAL A 121 1.33 0.17 11.59
CA VAL A 121 1.59 -0.67 12.75
C VAL A 121 2.26 0.08 13.90
N GLY A 122 2.42 1.40 13.79
CA GLY A 122 2.93 2.22 14.88
C GLY A 122 1.90 3.16 15.52
N ASP A 123 2.38 3.91 16.49
CA ASP A 123 1.55 4.73 17.39
C ASP A 123 1.06 6.04 16.73
N TRP A 124 1.65 6.45 15.59
CA TRP A 124 1.42 7.76 14.96
C TRP A 124 1.05 7.65 13.47
N PHE A 125 -0.15 8.13 13.09
CA PHE A 125 -0.70 8.09 11.72
C PHE A 125 -0.74 9.47 11.02
N GLY A 126 -0.51 10.57 11.75
CA GLY A 126 -0.54 11.94 11.22
C GLY A 126 -0.69 13.00 12.32
N TYR A 127 -0.51 14.27 11.98
CA TYR A 127 -0.74 15.45 12.83
C TYR A 127 -1.91 16.29 12.30
#